data_AF-L1IAL8-F1
#
_entry.id   AF-L1IAL8-F1
#
_cell.length_a   1.000
_cell.length_b   1.000
_cell.length_c   1.000
_cell.angle_alpha   90.00
_cell.angle_beta   90.00
_cell.angle_gamma   90.00
#
_symmetry.space_group_name_H-M   'P 1'
#
loop_
_entity.id
_entity.type
_entity.pdbx_description
1 polymer ?
#
loop_
_entity_poly.entity_id
_entity_poly.type
_entity_poly.pdbx_seq_one_letter_code
_entity_poly.pdbx_strand_id
1 'polypeptide(L)'
;MTQCSATPATSTMLELPLRRKRASIDPDDADFSSPTWLKMLKDLDIPPFRATSPGATTVTCNHPLVQTTIAQVLKDGYLKKIPKLFAFVKSINLLDDCADAVIKDPTGEMKATIHANVLEEEGDNLTSGSCLVLRKVMDVISPIDIR
;
A
#
# COMPACT_ATOMS: atom_id res chain seq x y z
N MET A 1 62.61 2.93 -10.35
CA MET A 1 62.04 1.76 -9.68
C MET A 1 61.08 2.28 -8.61
N THR A 2 59.80 2.37 -8.94
CA THR A 2 58.77 2.87 -8.01
C THR A 2 57.77 1.74 -7.80
N GLN A 3 57.70 1.30 -6.55
CA GLN A 3 56.98 0.14 -6.05
C GLN A 3 55.47 0.43 -6.00
N CYS A 4 54.66 -0.45 -6.58
CA CYS A 4 53.21 -0.44 -6.46
C CYS A 4 52.81 -1.13 -5.16
N SER A 5 52.16 -0.43 -4.24
CA SER A 5 51.54 -1.00 -3.05
C SER A 5 50.07 -1.36 -3.34
N ALA A 6 49.80 -2.66 -3.43
CA ALA A 6 48.46 -3.21 -3.45
C ALA A 6 47.82 -3.09 -2.06
N THR A 7 46.62 -2.53 -1.99
CA THR A 7 45.74 -2.64 -0.82
C THR A 7 44.62 -3.64 -1.14
N PRO A 8 44.25 -4.52 -0.18
CA PRO A 8 43.18 -5.48 -0.40
C PRO A 8 41.84 -4.73 -0.42
N ALA A 9 41.11 -4.85 -1.52
CA ALA A 9 39.73 -4.39 -1.62
C ALA A 9 38.87 -5.25 -0.69
N THR A 10 38.61 -4.72 0.51
CA THR A 10 37.57 -5.22 1.40
C THR A 10 36.26 -5.21 0.63
N SER A 11 35.78 -6.43 0.32
CA SER A 11 34.46 -6.71 -0.21
C SER A 11 33.41 -6.10 0.72
N THR A 12 33.07 -4.84 0.46
CA THR A 12 31.89 -4.20 1.04
C THR A 12 30.74 -4.70 0.20
N MET A 13 30.13 -5.80 0.67
CA MET A 13 28.75 -6.10 0.34
C MET A 13 27.97 -4.81 0.57
N LEU A 14 27.55 -4.17 -0.52
CA LEU A 14 26.49 -3.19 -0.49
C LEU A 14 25.23 -3.96 -0.08
N GLU A 15 25.08 -4.21 1.21
CA GLU A 15 23.78 -4.47 1.80
C GLU A 15 22.94 -3.26 1.43
N LEU A 16 22.18 -3.40 0.35
CA LEU A 16 21.03 -2.56 0.07
C LEU A 16 20.26 -2.53 1.39
N PRO A 17 20.12 -1.39 2.08
CA PRO A 17 19.08 -1.29 3.06
C PRO A 17 17.80 -1.31 2.23
N LEU A 18 17.26 -2.51 2.01
CA LEU A 18 15.85 -2.75 2.11
C LEU A 18 15.45 -2.35 3.54
N ARG A 19 15.54 -1.04 3.81
CA ARG A 19 14.63 -0.37 4.70
C ARG A 19 13.30 -0.51 3.97
N ARG A 20 12.71 -1.71 4.06
CA ARG A 20 11.29 -1.84 4.32
C ARG A 20 11.09 -0.84 5.42
N LYS A 21 10.70 0.40 5.07
CA LYS A 21 9.95 1.23 5.99
C LYS A 21 8.95 0.23 6.53
N ARG A 22 9.04 -0.11 7.81
CA ARG A 22 7.95 -0.84 8.49
C ARG A 22 6.70 -0.16 7.96
N ALA A 23 5.83 -0.93 7.30
CA ALA A 23 4.55 -0.38 6.85
C ALA A 23 4.05 0.44 8.03
N SER A 24 3.90 1.75 7.84
CA SER A 24 3.63 2.66 8.95
C SER A 24 2.22 2.34 9.41
N ILE A 25 2.10 1.41 10.35
CA ILE A 25 0.85 1.14 11.03
C ILE A 25 0.73 2.26 12.04
N ASP A 26 0.14 3.37 11.59
CA ASP A 26 -0.13 4.52 12.42
C ASP A 26 -1.65 4.73 12.41
N PRO A 27 -2.37 4.29 13.46
CA PRO A 27 -3.81 4.50 13.56
C PRO A 27 -4.18 5.99 13.63
N ASP A 28 -3.23 6.83 14.06
CA ASP A 28 -3.34 8.28 14.18
C ASP A 28 -2.78 9.03 12.96
N ASP A 29 -2.54 8.32 11.85
CA ASP A 29 -2.03 8.93 10.64
C ASP A 29 -3.00 10.01 10.15
N ALA A 30 -2.46 11.18 9.81
CA ALA A 30 -3.25 12.34 9.39
C ALA A 30 -4.13 12.01 8.16
N ASP A 31 -3.70 11.07 7.31
CA ASP A 31 -4.46 10.61 6.15
C ASP A 31 -5.78 9.94 6.56
N PHE A 32 -5.79 9.18 7.66
CA PHE A 32 -6.99 8.51 8.20
C PHE A 32 -7.86 9.42 9.07
N SER A 33 -7.37 10.63 9.36
CA SER A 33 -8.15 11.72 9.95
C SER A 33 -8.68 12.70 8.89
N SER A 34 -8.37 12.47 7.60
CA SER A 34 -8.79 13.35 6.50
C SER A 34 -10.30 13.34 6.27
N PRO A 35 -10.89 14.46 5.82
CA PRO A 35 -12.33 14.53 5.56
C PRO A 35 -12.78 13.55 4.47
N THR A 36 -11.93 13.25 3.50
CA THR A 36 -12.23 12.28 2.43
C THR A 36 -12.38 10.87 2.99
N TRP A 37 -11.44 10.44 3.84
CA TRP A 37 -11.50 9.14 4.49
C TRP A 37 -12.70 9.02 5.43
N LEU A 38 -12.91 10.02 6.29
CA LEU A 38 -14.03 10.05 7.22
C LEU A 38 -15.38 10.07 6.50
N LYS A 39 -15.49 10.82 5.40
CA LYS A 39 -16.69 10.84 4.55
C LYS A 39 -16.95 9.48 3.94
N MET A 40 -15.93 8.81 3.37
CA MET A 40 -16.10 7.45 2.84
C MET A 40 -16.59 6.47 3.90
N LEU A 41 -15.99 6.50 5.10
CA LEU A 41 -16.43 5.63 6.20
C LEU A 41 -17.89 5.93 6.58
N LYS A 42 -18.26 7.21 6.70
CA LYS A 42 -19.63 7.63 7.03
C LYS A 42 -20.64 7.23 5.96
N ASP A 43 -20.34 7.47 4.68
CA ASP A 43 -21.24 7.17 3.56
C ASP A 43 -21.49 5.66 3.42
N LEU A 44 -20.56 4.83 3.91
CA LEU A 44 -20.65 3.37 3.87
C LEU A 44 -21.02 2.73 5.22
N ASP A 45 -21.32 3.55 6.23
CA ASP A 45 -21.61 3.14 7.62
C ASP A 45 -20.53 2.24 8.23
N ILE A 46 -19.27 2.48 7.86
CA ILE A 46 -18.12 1.71 8.35
C ILE A 46 -17.59 2.39 9.62
N PRO A 47 -17.47 1.67 10.75
CA PRO A 47 -16.86 2.23 11.94
C PRO A 47 -15.37 2.52 11.71
N PRO A 48 -14.81 3.51 12.42
CA PRO A 48 -13.37 3.77 12.35
C PRO A 48 -12.59 2.53 12.78
N PHE A 49 -11.44 2.34 12.13
CA PHE A 49 -10.50 1.29 12.45
C PHE A 49 -9.92 1.54 13.86
N ARG A 50 -9.80 0.49 14.67
CA ARG A 50 -9.37 0.60 16.07
C ARG A 50 -8.25 -0.38 16.39
N ALA A 51 -7.37 0.04 17.29
CA ALA A 51 -6.41 -0.86 17.92
C ALA A 51 -7.17 -1.96 18.68
N THR A 52 -6.68 -3.19 18.59
CA THR A 52 -7.31 -4.35 19.26
C THR A 52 -7.20 -4.29 20.78
N SER A 53 -6.16 -3.65 21.31
CA SER A 53 -5.95 -3.36 22.73
C SER A 53 -5.11 -2.09 22.90
N PRO A 54 -5.09 -1.45 24.09
CA PRO A 54 -4.16 -0.36 24.38
C PRO A 54 -2.71 -0.80 24.13
N GLY A 55 -1.97 -0.05 23.30
CA GLY A 55 -0.60 -0.39 22.91
C GLY A 55 -0.46 -1.48 21.83
N ALA A 56 -1.56 -1.96 21.24
CA ALA A 56 -1.49 -2.91 20.13
C ALA A 56 -0.85 -2.28 18.90
N THR A 57 0.03 -3.05 18.24
CA THR A 57 0.64 -2.69 16.96
C THR A 57 -0.23 -3.07 15.77
N THR A 58 -1.44 -3.60 16.02
CA THR A 58 -2.37 -4.07 14.99
C THR A 58 -3.71 -3.38 15.14
N VAL A 59 -4.15 -2.81 14.02
CA VAL A 59 -5.43 -2.11 13.88
C VAL A 59 -6.38 -3.02 13.10
N THR A 60 -7.65 -3.04 13.48
CA THR A 60 -8.69 -3.85 12.82
C THR A 60 -9.99 -3.07 12.70
N CYS A 61 -10.86 -3.51 11.79
CA CYS A 61 -12.23 -3.03 11.69
C CYS A 61 -13.16 -4.24 11.56
N ASN A 62 -14.01 -4.45 12.56
CA ASN A 62 -14.98 -5.55 12.56
C ASN A 62 -16.28 -5.07 11.92
N HIS A 63 -16.28 -4.98 10.58
CA HIS A 63 -17.44 -4.57 9.80
C HIS A 63 -17.65 -5.48 8.58
N PRO A 64 -18.89 -5.92 8.25
CA PRO A 64 -19.14 -6.87 7.16
C PRO A 64 -18.66 -6.41 5.78
N LEU A 65 -18.56 -5.09 5.56
CA LEU A 65 -18.04 -4.55 4.31
C LEU A 65 -16.51 -4.62 4.23
N VAL A 66 -15.80 -4.63 5.36
CA VAL A 66 -14.34 -4.71 5.44
C VAL A 66 -13.96 -6.19 5.47
N GLN A 67 -13.80 -6.78 4.29
CA GLN A 67 -13.51 -8.21 4.15
C GLN A 67 -12.01 -8.52 4.12
N THR A 68 -11.18 -7.51 3.86
CA THR A 68 -9.73 -7.64 3.78
C THR A 68 -9.07 -6.30 4.11
N THR A 69 -7.89 -6.36 4.75
CA THR A 69 -7.02 -5.22 5.03
C THR A 69 -5.65 -5.40 4.36
N ILE A 70 -4.89 -4.32 4.18
CA ILE A 70 -3.56 -4.39 3.55
C ILE A 70 -2.62 -5.31 4.34
N ALA A 71 -2.66 -5.28 5.68
CA ALA A 71 -1.90 -6.23 6.49
C ALA A 71 -2.21 -7.70 6.16
N GLN A 72 -3.48 -8.03 5.89
CA GLN A 72 -3.88 -9.39 5.50
C GLN A 72 -3.42 -9.73 4.08
N VAL A 73 -3.54 -8.81 3.12
CA VAL A 73 -3.05 -9.01 1.74
C VAL A 73 -1.55 -9.28 1.74
N LEU A 74 -0.79 -8.48 2.49
CA LEU A 74 0.66 -8.62 2.62
C LEU A 74 1.04 -9.95 3.29
N LYS A 75 0.30 -10.36 4.33
CA LYS A 75 0.51 -11.64 5.02
C LYS A 75 0.21 -12.84 4.11
N ASP A 76 -0.83 -12.73 3.30
CA ASP A 76 -1.25 -13.78 2.36
C ASP A 76 -0.43 -13.76 1.05
N GLY A 77 0.52 -12.83 0.90
CA GLY A 77 1.45 -12.78 -0.23
C GLY A 77 0.78 -12.46 -1.57
N TYR A 78 -0.34 -11.72 -1.58
CA TYR A 78 -1.14 -11.45 -2.77
C TYR A 78 -1.69 -12.70 -3.48
N LEU A 79 -1.68 -13.87 -2.82
CA LEU A 79 -2.07 -15.15 -3.42
C LEU A 79 -3.58 -15.32 -3.57
N LYS A 80 -4.37 -14.40 -3.03
CA LYS A 80 -5.83 -14.48 -2.98
C LYS A 80 -6.44 -13.25 -3.63
N LYS A 81 -7.58 -13.44 -4.28
CA LYS A 81 -8.43 -12.33 -4.74
C LYS A 81 -8.72 -11.42 -3.56
N ILE A 82 -8.58 -10.11 -3.76
CA ILE A 82 -8.99 -9.14 -2.76
C ILE A 82 -10.52 -9.01 -2.86
N PRO A 83 -11.29 -9.54 -1.88
CA PRO A 83 -12.74 -9.57 -1.99
C PRO A 83 -13.32 -8.15 -1.91
N LYS A 84 -12.90 -7.39 -0.89
CA LYS A 84 -13.18 -5.98 -0.73
C LYS A 84 -12.16 -5.32 0.18
N LEU A 85 -11.49 -4.27 -0.30
CA LEU A 85 -10.48 -3.50 0.43
C LEU A 85 -10.77 -2.00 0.31
N PHE A 86 -10.61 -1.28 1.42
CA PHE A 86 -10.72 0.17 1.50
C PHE A 86 -9.34 0.76 1.70
N ALA A 87 -8.93 1.66 0.81
CA ALA A 87 -7.59 2.23 0.88
C ALA A 87 -7.59 3.71 0.47
N PHE A 88 -6.71 4.47 1.10
CA PHE A 88 -6.36 5.82 0.74
C PHE A 88 -5.23 5.83 -0.28
N VAL A 89 -5.32 6.66 -1.32
CA VAL A 89 -4.29 6.83 -2.34
C VAL A 89 -3.29 7.85 -1.84
N LYS A 90 -2.14 7.37 -1.38
CA LYS A 90 -1.05 8.23 -0.91
C LYS A 90 -0.35 8.93 -2.06
N SER A 91 -0.10 8.19 -3.14
CA SER A 91 0.50 8.73 -4.36
C SER A 91 0.05 7.91 -5.55
N ILE A 92 -0.04 8.55 -6.70
CA ILE A 92 -0.30 7.90 -7.99
C ILE A 92 0.64 8.52 -9.04
N ASN A 93 1.18 7.68 -9.90
CA ASN A 93 2.00 8.04 -11.03
C ASN A 93 1.36 7.45 -12.29
N LEU A 94 0.89 8.30 -13.19
CA LEU A 94 0.29 7.86 -14.44
C LEU A 94 1.39 7.44 -15.42
N LEU A 95 1.21 6.29 -16.05
CA LEU A 95 2.00 5.78 -17.16
C LEU A 95 1.12 5.74 -18.41
N ASP A 96 1.69 5.35 -19.55
CA ASP A 96 1.01 5.37 -20.85
C ASP A 96 -0.27 4.50 -20.86
N ASP A 97 -0.21 3.29 -20.28
CA ASP A 97 -1.33 2.31 -20.28
C ASP A 97 -1.73 1.82 -18.87
N CYS A 98 -1.21 2.45 -17.82
CA CYS A 98 -1.51 2.07 -16.44
C CYS A 98 -1.16 3.20 -15.47
N ALA A 99 -1.40 2.99 -14.18
CA ALA A 99 -0.87 3.87 -13.15
C ALA A 99 -0.27 3.07 -12.00
N ASP A 100 0.91 3.48 -11.55
CA ASP A 100 1.49 2.98 -10.32
C ASP A 100 0.99 3.82 -9.14
N ALA A 101 0.43 3.18 -8.13
CA ALA A 101 -0.07 3.83 -6.94
C ALA A 101 0.53 3.23 -5.67
N VAL A 102 0.66 4.09 -4.66
CA VAL A 102 0.88 3.67 -3.28
C VAL A 102 -0.44 3.88 -2.56
N ILE A 103 -1.01 2.77 -2.07
CA ILE A 103 -2.26 2.77 -1.33
C ILE A 103 -2.01 2.35 0.12
N LYS A 104 -2.79 2.90 1.03
CA LYS A 104 -2.68 2.63 2.46
C LYS A 104 -4.03 2.49 3.14
N ASP A 105 -4.09 1.69 4.18
CA ASP A 105 -5.20 1.59 5.12
C ASP A 105 -4.62 1.64 6.54
N PRO A 106 -5.44 1.76 7.59
CA PRO A 106 -4.93 1.83 8.96
C PRO A 106 -4.10 0.61 9.41
N THR A 107 -4.04 -0.45 8.61
CA THR A 107 -3.30 -1.68 8.88
C THR A 107 -1.98 -1.77 8.09
N GLY A 108 -1.76 -0.93 7.08
CA GLY A 108 -0.51 -0.92 6.33
C GLY A 108 -0.54 -0.13 5.03
N GLU A 109 0.55 -0.24 4.28
CA GLU A 109 0.76 0.42 2.99
C GLU A 109 1.28 -0.61 1.98
N MET A 110 0.79 -0.56 0.75
CA MET A 110 1.25 -1.41 -0.36
C MET A 110 1.30 -0.63 -1.67
N LYS A 111 2.10 -1.15 -2.61
CA LYS A 111 2.06 -0.69 -4.00
C LYS A 111 0.95 -1.43 -4.75
N ALA A 112 0.34 -0.73 -5.68
CA ALA A 112 -0.68 -1.28 -6.58
C ALA A 112 -0.45 -0.73 -7.98
N THR A 113 -0.79 -1.52 -8.99
CA THR A 113 -0.88 -1.06 -10.38
C THR A 113 -2.35 -1.01 -10.76
N ILE A 114 -2.79 0.15 -11.25
CA ILE A 114 -4.15 0.40 -11.73
C ILE A 114 -4.14 0.22 -13.24
N HIS A 115 -5.06 -0.61 -13.74
CA HIS A 115 -5.17 -0.93 -15.15
C HIS A 115 -5.73 0.26 -15.97
N ALA A 116 -5.31 0.42 -17.24
CA ALA A 116 -5.80 1.45 -18.16
C ALA A 116 -7.32 1.63 -18.13
N ASN A 117 -8.10 0.56 -18.28
CA ASN A 117 -9.57 0.65 -18.26
C ASN A 117 -10.13 1.33 -17.01
N VAL A 118 -9.52 1.12 -15.83
CA VAL A 118 -9.95 1.79 -14.59
C VAL A 118 -9.56 3.27 -14.62
N LEU A 119 -8.41 3.59 -15.22
CA LEU A 119 -7.96 4.97 -15.40
C LEU A 119 -8.80 5.72 -16.44
N GLU A 120 -9.28 5.06 -17.48
CA GLU A 120 -10.18 5.65 -18.48
C GLU A 120 -11.57 5.97 -17.90
N GLU A 121 -12.10 5.09 -17.03
CA GLU A 121 -13.42 5.28 -16.42
C GLU A 121 -13.39 6.24 -15.22
N GLU A 122 -12.37 6.16 -14.37
CA GLU A 122 -12.33 6.82 -13.05
C GLU A 122 -11.05 7.63 -12.80
N GLY A 123 -10.18 7.79 -13.80
CA GLY A 123 -8.87 8.43 -13.63
C GLY A 123 -8.92 9.88 -13.17
N ASP A 124 -9.92 10.65 -13.62
CA ASP A 124 -10.13 12.02 -13.16
C ASP A 124 -10.45 12.11 -11.66
N ASN A 125 -11.08 11.06 -11.11
CA ASN A 125 -11.38 10.93 -9.69
C ASN A 125 -10.21 10.33 -8.89
N LEU A 126 -9.18 9.80 -9.57
CA LEU A 126 -8.11 9.03 -8.97
C LEU A 126 -6.86 9.87 -8.75
N THR A 127 -6.87 10.65 -7.67
CA THR A 127 -5.76 11.53 -7.30
C THR A 127 -5.19 11.16 -5.93
N SER A 128 -3.97 11.64 -5.63
CA SER A 128 -3.43 11.54 -4.26
C SER A 128 -4.35 12.27 -3.29
N GLY A 129 -4.74 11.61 -2.20
CA GLY A 129 -5.76 12.12 -1.28
C GLY A 129 -7.13 11.47 -1.45
N SER A 130 -7.33 10.73 -2.54
CA SER A 130 -8.59 10.03 -2.82
C SER A 130 -8.69 8.72 -2.05
N CYS A 131 -9.92 8.23 -1.87
CA CYS A 131 -10.18 6.94 -1.24
C CYS A 131 -10.75 5.97 -2.27
N LEU A 132 -10.32 4.71 -2.20
CA LEU A 132 -10.65 3.63 -3.11
C LEU A 132 -11.40 2.52 -2.39
N VAL A 133 -12.35 1.92 -3.10
CA VAL A 133 -13.00 0.67 -2.72
C VAL A 133 -12.68 -0.39 -3.77
N LEU A 134 -11.62 -1.17 -3.52
CA LEU A 134 -11.23 -2.26 -4.41
C LEU A 134 -12.18 -3.45 -4.17
N ARG A 135 -12.81 -3.98 -5.23
CA ARG A 135 -13.74 -5.11 -5.15
C ARG A 135 -13.34 -6.19 -6.16
N LYS A 136 -13.20 -7.43 -5.68
CA LYS A 136 -12.92 -8.61 -6.53
C LYS A 136 -11.71 -8.43 -7.46
N VAL A 137 -10.69 -7.68 -7.04
CA VAL A 137 -9.48 -7.50 -7.84
C VAL A 137 -8.73 -8.82 -7.82
N MET A 138 -8.60 -9.45 -9.00
CA MET A 138 -8.04 -10.79 -9.13
C MET A 138 -6.52 -10.81 -9.32
N ASP A 139 -5.94 -9.69 -9.73
CA ASP A 139 -4.54 -9.63 -10.14
C ASP A 139 -3.86 -8.40 -9.53
N VAL A 140 -3.11 -8.61 -8.45
CA VAL A 140 -1.93 -7.78 -8.15
C VAL A 140 -0.75 -8.57 -8.70
N ILE A 141 -0.51 -8.44 -10.01
CA ILE A 141 0.72 -8.97 -10.61
C ILE A 141 1.83 -7.97 -10.29
N SER A 142 2.78 -8.36 -9.45
CA SER A 142 4.21 -8.10 -9.68
C SER A 142 5.03 -8.92 -8.68
N PRO A 143 6.08 -9.60 -9.17
CA PRO A 143 7.30 -8.91 -9.59
C PRO A 143 7.50 -8.97 -11.11
N ILE A 144 7.82 -7.81 -11.68
CA ILE A 144 8.50 -7.75 -12.98
C ILE A 144 9.89 -8.35 -12.77
N ASP A 145 10.08 -9.59 -13.22
CA ASP A 145 11.39 -10.17 -13.50
C ASP A 145 11.80 -9.63 -14.88
N ILE A 146 12.59 -8.54 -14.89
CA ILE A 146 13.29 -8.11 -16.09
C ILE A 146 14.47 -9.05 -16.31
N ARG A 147 14.39 -9.81 -17.40
CA ARG A 147 15.44 -10.70 -17.92
C ARG A 147 16.76 -9.99 -18.18
#